data_AF-A0A1V0TWC7-F1
#
_entry.id   AF-A0A1V0TWC7-F1
#
_cell.length_a   1.000
_cell.length_b   1.000
_cell.length_c   1.000
_cell.angle_alpha   90.00
_cell.angle_beta   90.00
_cell.angle_gamma   90.00
#
_symmetry.space_group_name_H-M   'P 1'
#
loop_
_entity.id
_entity.type
_entity.pdbx_description
1 polymer ?
#
loop_
_entity_poly.entity_id
_entity_poly.type
_entity_poly.pdbx_seq_one_letter_code
_entity_poly.pdbx_strand_id
1 'polypeptide(L)' 'MIKVVRGNPTPEELAAALAVVQARAAAAAAVVPGGPERGNEWSDPASTVPARRVPHPGPRAWRTSFWPH' A
#
# COMPACT_ATOMS: atom_id res chain seq x y z
N MET A 1 -0.45 -9.20 -13.46
CA MET A 1 -0.80 -10.63 -13.59
C MET A 1 -1.21 -11.14 -12.21
N ILE A 2 -2.45 -11.62 -12.04
CA ILE A 2 -2.96 -12.12 -10.75
C ILE A 2 -2.72 -13.62 -10.68
N LYS A 3 -2.23 -14.12 -9.54
CA LYS A 3 -1.92 -15.54 -9.31
C LYS A 3 -2.57 -16.02 -8.01
N VAL A 4 -3.22 -17.18 -8.06
CA VAL A 4 -3.71 -17.88 -6.87
C VAL A 4 -2.53 -18.61 -6.22
N VAL A 5 -2.22 -18.25 -4.98
CA VAL A 5 -1.08 -18.84 -4.23
C VAL A 5 -1.51 -20.10 -3.46
N ARG A 6 -2.79 -20.21 -3.09
CA ARG A 6 -3.36 -21.32 -2.34
C ARG A 6 -4.84 -21.51 -2.68
N GLY A 7 -5.31 -22.77 -2.73
CA GLY A 7 -6.69 -23.15 -3.04
C GLY A 7 -6.94 -23.41 -4.53
N ASN A 8 -8.12 -23.94 -4.85
CA ASN A 8 -8.58 -24.18 -6.22
C ASN A 8 -9.96 -23.52 -6.42
N PRO A 9 -10.01 -22.17 -6.54
CA PRO A 9 -11.26 -21.45 -6.69
C PRO A 9 -11.92 -21.82 -8.01
N THR A 10 -13.25 -21.80 -8.04
CA THR A 10 -13.96 -21.96 -9.30
C THR A 10 -13.75 -20.73 -10.20
N PRO A 11 -13.94 -20.86 -11.53
CA PRO A 11 -13.85 -19.71 -12.44
C PRO A 11 -14.76 -18.55 -12.03
N GLU A 12 -15.94 -18.86 -11.49
CA GLU A 12 -16.93 -17.89 -11.03
C GLU A 12 -16.43 -17.13 -9.79
N GLU A 13 -15.84 -17.82 -8.83
CA GLU A 13 -15.26 -17.20 -7.63
C GLU A 13 -14.08 -16.29 -8.00
N LEU A 14 -13.23 -16.72 -8.94
CA LEU A 14 -12.15 -15.89 -9.45
C LEU A 14 -12.69 -14.65 -10.17
N ALA A 15 -13.72 -14.78 -10.99
CA ALA A 15 -14.37 -13.66 -11.67
C ALA A 15 -14.96 -12.66 -10.67
N ALA A 16 -15.63 -13.15 -9.61
CA ALA A 16 -16.17 -12.31 -8.56
C ALA A 16 -15.07 -11.55 -7.80
N ALA A 17 -13.98 -12.23 -7.45
CA ALA A 17 -12.83 -11.60 -6.79
C ALA A 17 -12.20 -10.51 -7.67
N LEU A 18 -12.02 -10.78 -8.97
CA LEU A 18 -11.51 -9.81 -9.92
C LEU A 18 -12.42 -8.59 -10.05
N ALA A 19 -13.74 -8.80 -10.11
CA ALA A 19 -14.71 -7.71 -10.18
C ALA A 19 -14.62 -6.77 -8.97
N VAL A 20 -14.50 -7.32 -7.75
CA VAL A 20 -14.35 -6.52 -6.52
C VAL A 20 -13.04 -5.73 -6.52
N VAL A 21 -11.93 -6.36 -6.91
CA VAL A 21 -10.62 -5.69 -7.00
C VAL A 21 -10.67 -4.52 -8.00
N GLN A 22 -11.27 -4.74 -9.17
CA GLN A 22 -11.42 -3.71 -10.20
C GLN A 22 -12.33 -2.57 -9.73
N ALA A 23 -13.48 -2.87 -9.12
CA ALA A 23 -14.39 -1.87 -8.59
C ALA A 23 -13.70 -0.98 -7.54
N ARG A 24 -12.91 -1.57 -6.64
CA ARG A 24 -12.14 -0.83 -5.64
C ARG A 24 -11.06 0.05 -6.28
N ALA A 25 -10.35 -0.46 -7.29
CA ALA A 25 -9.34 0.30 -8.01
C ALA A 25 -9.95 1.51 -8.75
N ALA A 26 -11.10 1.32 -9.40
CA ALA A 26 -11.84 2.40 -10.05
C ALA A 26 -12.31 3.46 -9.04
N ALA A 27 -12.82 3.03 -7.88
CA ALA A 27 -13.22 3.95 -6.82
C ALA A 27 -12.03 4.76 -6.27
N ALA A 28 -10.86 4.13 -6.10
CA ALA A 28 -9.65 4.83 -5.67
C ALA A 28 -9.16 5.84 -6.72
N ALA A 29 -9.21 5.48 -8.00
CA ALA A 29 -8.83 6.37 -9.11
C ALA A 29 -9.77 7.57 -9.28
N ALA A 30 -11.04 7.44 -8.88
CA ALA A 30 -12.02 8.53 -8.90
C ALA A 30 -11.81 9.57 -7.79
N VAL A 31 -11.00 9.27 -6.77
CA VAL A 31 -10.67 10.24 -5.72
C VAL A 31 -9.61 11.20 -6.27
N VAL A 32 -9.96 12.48 -6.40
CA VAL A 32 -8.98 13.53 -6.73
C VAL A 32 -8.01 13.66 -5.55
N PRO A 33 -6.70 13.41 -5.73
CA PRO A 33 -5.75 13.53 -4.64
C PRO A 33 -5.62 15.01 -4.24
N GLY A 34 -6.12 15.35 -3.04
CA GLY A 34 -6.10 16.69 -2.46
C GLY A 34 -4.75 17.11 -1.88
N GLY A 35 -3.65 16.76 -2.53
CA GLY A 35 -2.29 17.05 -2.07
C GLY A 35 -1.26 16.13 -2.72
N PRO A 36 0.05 16.38 -2.52
CA PRO A 36 1.09 15.51 -3.05
C PRO A 36 0.87 14.09 -2.54
N GLU A 37 0.84 13.11 -3.44
CA GLU A 37 0.96 11.69 -3.10
C GLU A 37 2.30 11.50 -2.39
N ARG A 38 2.31 11.66 -1.07
CA ARG A 38 3.47 11.27 -0.28
C ARG A 38 3.49 9.75 -0.35
N GLY A 39 4.54 9.21 -0.96
CA GLY A 39 4.77 7.77 -1.06
C GLY A 39 4.50 7.05 0.26
N ASN A 40 4.15 5.77 0.13
CA ASN A 40 3.96 4.89 1.28
C ASN A 40 5.25 4.88 2.13
N GLU A 41 5.15 5.19 3.43
CA GLU A 41 6.33 5.19 4.33
C GLU A 41 7.06 3.85 4.31
N TRP A 42 6.33 2.75 4.09
CA TRP A 42 6.92 1.40 3.98
C TRP A 42 7.91 1.25 2.82
N SER A 43 7.80 2.11 1.81
CA SER A 43 8.64 2.07 0.61
C SER A 43 9.64 3.22 0.59
N ASP A 44 9.82 3.97 1.68
CA ASP A 44 10.83 5.03 1.77
C ASP A 44 12.24 4.42 1.67
N PRO A 45 13.05 4.74 0.64
CA PRO A 45 14.42 4.27 0.52
C PRO A 45 15.30 4.67 1.71
N ALA A 46 14.96 5.73 2.44
CA ALA A 46 15.68 6.11 3.65
C ALA A 46 15.59 5.03 4.75
N SER A 47 14.57 4.17 4.71
CA SER A 47 14.37 3.05 5.64
C SER A 47 15.35 1.89 5.41
N THR A 48 15.98 1.79 4.24
CA THR A 48 16.94 0.70 3.94
C THR A 48 18.39 1.06 4.24
N VAL A 49 18.64 2.32 4.65
CA VAL A 49 19.98 2.81 4.96
C VAL A 49 20.27 2.56 6.44
N PRO A 50 21.28 1.75 6.80
CA PRO A 50 21.65 1.48 8.19
C PRO A 50 22.28 2.74 8.81
N ALA A 51 21.44 3.63 9.34
CA ALA A 51 21.85 4.79 10.10
C ALA A 51 20.78 5.09 11.14
N ARG A 52 21.19 5.45 12.36
CA ARG A 52 20.29 6.01 13.38
C ARG A 52 19.78 7.37 12.90
N ARG A 53 18.77 7.37 12.03
CA ARG A 53 18.09 8.60 11.61
C ARG A 53 17.03 8.94 12.62
N VAL A 54 17.09 10.16 13.13
CA VAL A 54 15.98 10.73 13.89
C VAL A 54 14.85 10.98 12.90
N PRO A 55 13.63 10.43 13.11
CA PRO A 55 12.50 10.68 12.24
C PRO A 55 12.24 12.18 12.09
N HIS A 56 12.01 12.65 10.87
CA HIS A 56 11.67 14.06 10.66
C HIS A 56 10.30 14.36 11.27
N PRO A 57 10.13 15.47 12.01
CA PRO A 57 8.84 15.84 12.56
C PRO A 57 7.84 16.09 11.44
N GLY A 58 6.67 15.47 11.54
CA GLY A 58 5.64 15.60 10.53
C GLY A 58 4.41 14.75 10.82
N PRO A 59 3.35 14.86 9.99
CA PRO A 59 2.07 14.23 10.24
C PRO A 59 2.12 12.70 10.43
N ARG A 60 3.15 12.03 9.92
CA ARG A 60 3.33 10.57 10.04
C ARG A 60 4.40 10.14 11.06
N ALA A 61 5.14 11.07 11.65
CA ALA A 61 6.29 10.78 12.52
C ALA A 61 5.94 9.91 13.73
N TRP A 62 4.75 10.10 14.30
CA TRP A 62 4.26 9.29 15.42
C TRP A 62 3.96 7.85 15.00
N ARG A 63 3.40 7.66 13.80
CA ARG A 63 2.95 6.36 13.30
C ARG A 63 4.11 5.48 12.80
N THR A 64 5.25 6.07 12.45
CA THR A 64 6.46 5.36 12.04
C THR A 64 7.51 5.25 13.14
N SER A 65 7.25 5.81 14.33
CA SER A 65 8.22 5.87 15.45
C SER A 65 8.67 4.51 16.00
N PHE A 66 7.88 3.46 15.80
CA PHE A 66 8.15 2.10 16.29
C PHE A 66 8.64 1.15 15.20
N TRP A 67 8.90 1.65 13.99
CA TRP A 67 9.28 0.81 12.88
C TRP A 67 10.73 0.32 12.99
N PRO A 68 11.02 -0.90 12.51
CA PRO A 68 12.38 -1.40 12.45
C PRO A 68 13.22 -0.55 11.48
N HIS A 69 14.41 -0.14 11.94
CA HIS A 69 15.45 0.52 11.15
C HIS A 69 16.50 -0.48 10.67
#